data_AF-A0AAQ4DDN8-F1
#
_entry.id   AF-A0AAQ4DDN8-F1
#
_cell.length_a   1.000
_cell.length_b   1.000
_cell.length_c   1.000
_cell.angle_alpha   90.00
_cell.angle_beta   90.00
_cell.angle_gamma   90.00
#
_symmetry.space_group_name_H-M   'P 1'
#
loop_
_entity.id
_entity.type
_entity.pdbx_description
1 polymer ?
#
loop_
_entity_poly.entity_id
_entity_poly.type
_entity_poly.pdbx_seq_one_letter_code
_entity_poly.pdbx_strand_id
1 'polypeptide(L)' 'MMKTNTVAFMAVLLLLCSTSAPAAGRCPSNEGVFSDCVFSNCTQKECAAQGLECCPKPCGGLWCVEGVY' A
#
# COMPACT_ATOMS: atom_id res chain seq x y z
N MET A 1 25.84 24.50 27.77
CA MET A 1 24.48 23.93 27.94
C MET A 1 23.81 23.92 26.58
N MET A 2 23.82 22.79 25.88
CA MET A 2 23.31 22.65 24.51
C MET A 2 22.63 21.28 24.43
N LYS A 3 21.44 21.16 25.03
CA LYS A 3 20.70 19.88 25.12
C LYS A 3 19.24 20.00 24.74
N THR A 4 18.62 21.17 24.89
CA THR A 4 17.19 21.39 24.64
C THR A 4 16.84 21.35 23.15
N ASN A 5 17.67 21.94 22.27
CA ASN A 5 17.36 21.99 20.84
C ASN A 5 17.44 20.62 20.15
N THR A 6 18.39 19.77 20.54
CA THR A 6 18.58 18.45 19.91
C THR A 6 17.41 17.51 20.19
N VAL A 7 16.86 17.56 21.41
CA VAL A 7 15.70 16.74 21.80
C VAL A 7 14.45 17.20 21.05
N ALA A 8 14.24 18.52 20.92
CA ALA A 8 13.13 19.08 20.16
C ALA A 8 13.19 18.69 18.68
N PHE A 9 14.38 18.76 18.06
CA PHE A 9 14.57 18.35 16.66
C PHE A 9 14.27 16.86 16.42
N MET A 10 14.73 15.98 17.31
CA MET A 10 14.47 14.54 17.20
C MET A 10 12.99 14.20 17.39
N ALA A 11 12.30 14.89 18.30
CA ALA A 11 10.85 14.73 18.49
C ALA A 11 10.06 15.14 17.24
N VAL A 12 10.43 16.25 16.60
CA VAL A 12 9.80 16.71 15.35
C VAL A 12 10.06 15.74 14.19
N LEU A 13 11.27 15.18 14.07
CA LEU A 13 11.57 14.16 13.06
C LEU A 13 10.72 12.89 13.23
N LEU A 14 10.57 12.42 14.48
CA LEU A 14 9.76 11.24 14.80
C LEU A 14 8.27 11.48 14.50
N LEU A 15 7.75 12.67 14.80
CA LEU A 15 6.38 13.07 14.47
C LEU A 15 6.13 13.12 12.96
N LEU A 16 7.09 13.61 12.17
CA LEU A 16 6.98 13.67 10.71
C LEU A 16 6.96 12.28 10.06
N CYS A 17 7.77 11.33 10.55
CA CYS A 17 7.76 9.95 10.06
C CYS A 17 6.46 9.19 10.37
N SER A 18 5.65 9.66 11.33
CA SER A 18 4.49 8.91 11.85
C SER A 18 3.23 9.04 10.99
N THR A 19 3.20 9.91 9.97
CA THR A 19 1.95 10.34 9.31
C THR A 19 1.71 9.75 7.93
N SER A 20 2.59 8.91 7.41
CA SER A 20 2.38 8.24 6.12
C SER A 20 1.79 6.84 6.31
N ALA A 21 0.56 6.77 6.85
CA ALA A 21 -0.23 5.58 6.59
C ALA A 21 -0.50 5.55 5.08
N PRO A 22 -0.13 4.48 4.34
CA PRO A 22 -0.49 4.39 2.94
C PRO A 22 -2.02 4.49 2.87
N ALA A 23 -2.53 5.46 2.09
CA ALA A 23 -3.95 5.48 1.77
C ALA A 23 -4.29 4.10 1.20
N ALA A 24 -5.42 3.51 1.63
CA ALA A 24 -5.89 2.28 1.00
C ALA A 24 -6.28 2.64 -0.44
N GLY A 25 -5.58 2.06 -1.41
CA GLY A 25 -5.91 2.23 -2.82
C GLY A 25 -7.22 1.51 -3.14
N ARG A 26 -7.91 1.96 -4.20
CA ARG A 26 -9.02 1.20 -4.78
C ARG A 26 -8.49 0.26 -5.86
N CYS A 27 -9.21 -0.82 -6.12
CA CYS A 27 -8.89 -1.67 -7.24
C CYS A 27 -9.11 -0.93 -8.57
N PRO A 28 -8.14 -1.01 -9.51
CA PRO A 28 -8.34 -0.49 -10.85
C PRO A 28 -9.47 -1.23 -11.58
N SER A 29 -10.00 -0.62 -12.65
CA SER A 29 -10.96 -1.27 -13.53
C SER A 29 -10.31 -2.45 -14.26
N ASN A 30 -11.09 -3.51 -14.47
CA ASN A 30 -10.66 -4.68 -15.26
C ASN A 30 -10.91 -4.51 -16.78
N GLU A 31 -11.45 -3.36 -17.21
CA GLU A 31 -11.69 -3.10 -18.64
C GLU A 31 -10.38 -3.07 -19.43
N GLY A 32 -10.30 -3.90 -20.48
CA GLY A 32 -9.12 -3.99 -21.35
C GLY A 32 -7.92 -4.70 -20.73
N VAL A 33 -8.03 -5.22 -19.50
CA VAL A 33 -6.94 -5.94 -18.83
C VAL A 33 -6.90 -7.39 -19.31
N PHE A 34 -5.75 -7.81 -19.83
CA PHE A 34 -5.50 -9.20 -20.16
C PHE A 34 -5.25 -10.01 -18.89
N SER A 35 -5.92 -11.16 -18.77
CA SER A 35 -5.75 -12.10 -17.66
C SER A 35 -5.39 -13.46 -18.24
N ASP A 36 -4.36 -14.10 -17.68
CA ASP A 36 -3.98 -15.48 -17.99
C ASP A 36 -5.02 -16.51 -17.48
N CYS A 37 -6.05 -16.01 -16.78
CA CYS A 37 -7.12 -16.77 -16.12
C CYS A 37 -6.60 -17.85 -15.15
N VAL A 38 -5.36 -17.70 -14.66
CA VAL A 38 -4.83 -18.55 -13.62
C VAL A 38 -5.47 -18.14 -12.29
N PHE A 39 -6.13 -19.09 -11.64
CA PHE A 39 -6.75 -18.85 -10.35
C PHE A 39 -5.65 -18.76 -9.28
N SER A 40 -5.51 -17.57 -8.69
CA SER A 40 -4.64 -17.31 -7.54
C SER A 40 -5.42 -16.57 -6.48
N ASN A 41 -4.90 -16.54 -5.26
CA ASN A 41 -5.52 -15.82 -4.15
C ASN A 41 -4.44 -15.03 -3.41
N CYS A 42 -4.79 -13.85 -2.93
CA CYS A 42 -3.99 -13.02 -2.04
C CYS A 42 -4.84 -12.52 -0.89
N THR A 43 -4.18 -12.06 0.16
CA THR A 43 -4.78 -11.26 1.21
C THR A 43 -4.28 -9.83 1.12
N GLN A 44 -5.06 -8.90 1.65
CA GLN A 44 -4.69 -7.49 1.72
C GLN A 44 -3.34 -7.28 2.42
N LYS A 45 -3.04 -8.09 3.45
CA LYS A 45 -1.78 -8.02 4.19
C LYS A 45 -0.57 -8.42 3.35
N GLU A 46 -0.71 -9.43 2.50
CA GLU A 46 0.36 -9.91 1.62
C GLU A 46 0.71 -8.90 0.53
N CYS A 47 -0.31 -8.24 -0.04
CA CYS A 47 -0.08 -7.19 -1.05
C CYS A 47 0.41 -5.89 -0.41
N ALA A 48 -0.10 -5.51 0.76
CA ALA A 48 0.33 -4.31 1.47
C ALA A 48 1.82 -4.35 1.87
N ALA A 49 2.38 -5.54 2.13
CA ALA A 49 3.82 -5.70 2.35
C ALA A 49 4.68 -5.28 1.13
N GLN A 50 4.06 -5.21 -0.05
CA GLN A 50 4.66 -4.78 -1.31
C GLN A 50 4.17 -3.39 -1.76
N GLY A 51 3.32 -2.72 -0.96
CA GLY A 51 2.67 -1.48 -1.35
C GLY A 51 1.59 -1.64 -2.42
N LEU A 52 1.01 -2.85 -2.55
CA LEU A 52 -0.01 -3.19 -3.54
C LEU A 52 -1.37 -3.48 -2.87
N GLU A 53 -2.42 -3.48 -3.67
CA GLU A 53 -3.80 -3.80 -3.28
C GLU A 53 -4.18 -5.20 -3.75
N CYS A 54 -4.86 -5.99 -2.91
CA CYS A 54 -5.36 -7.31 -3.31
C CYS A 54 -6.72 -7.18 -4.00
N CYS A 55 -6.76 -7.43 -5.30
CA CYS A 55 -7.90 -7.09 -6.16
C CYS A 55 -8.40 -8.27 -6.98
N PRO A 56 -9.69 -8.27 -7.39
CA PRO A 56 -10.27 -9.31 -8.23
C PRO A 56 -9.71 -9.29 -9.66
N LYS A 57 -9.38 -10.47 -10.18
CA LYS A 57 -9.00 -10.67 -11.58
C LYS A 57 -10.23 -10.68 -12.51
N PRO A 58 -10.08 -10.34 -13.81
CA PRO A 58 -11.14 -10.45 -14.80
C PRO A 58 -11.78 -11.84 -14.93
N CYS A 59 -10.98 -12.92 -14.88
CA CYS A 59 -11.49 -14.30 -14.96
C CYS A 59 -11.74 -14.97 -13.59
N GLY A 60 -11.67 -14.21 -12.49
CA GLY A 60 -11.78 -14.73 -11.12
C GLY A 60 -10.44 -15.04 -10.43
N GLY A 61 -10.49 -15.14 -9.10
CA GLY A 61 -9.30 -15.12 -8.24
C GLY A 61 -8.87 -13.69 -7.89
N LEU A 62 -7.74 -13.57 -7.21
CA LEU A 62 -7.16 -12.31 -6.74
C LEU A 62 -5.69 -12.17 -7.17
N TRP A 63 -5.23 -10.91 -7.28
CA TRP A 63 -3.84 -10.53 -7.54
C TRP A 63 -3.44 -9.28 -6.75
N CYS A 64 -2.14 -9.10 -6.53
CA CYS A 64 -1.59 -7.85 -6.04
C CYS A 64 -1.35 -6.90 -7.21
N VAL A 65 -1.99 -5.73 -7.22
CA VAL A 65 -1.84 -4.70 -8.27
C VAL A 65 -1.70 -3.33 -7.64
N GLU A 66 -1.19 -2.36 -8.40
CA GLU A 66 -1.16 -0.98 -7.95
C GLU A 66 -2.60 -0.45 -7.77
N GLY A 67 -2.86 0.12 -6.60
CA GLY A 67 -4.13 0.76 -6.30
C GLY A 67 -4.26 2.12 -6.99
N VAL A 68 -5.50 2.52 -7.27
CA VAL A 68 -5.83 3.87 -7.74
C VAL A 68 -6.31 4.74 -6.57
N TYR A 69 -5.89 6.00 -6.50
CA TYR A 69 -6.16 6.94 -5.39
C TYR A 69 -7.11 8.06 -5.81
#